data_AF-A0A838BAV8-F1
#
_entry.id   AF-A0A838BAV8-F1
#
_cell.length_a   1.000
_cell.length_b   1.000
_cell.length_c   1.000
_cell.angle_alpha   90.00
_cell.angle_beta   90.00
_cell.angle_gamma   90.00
#
_symmetry.space_group_name_H-M   'P 1'
#
loop_
_entity.id
_entity.type
_entity.pdbx_description
1 polymer ?
#
loop_
_entity_poly.entity_id
_entity_poly.type
_entity_poly.pdbx_seq_one_letter_code
_entity_poly.pdbx_strand_id
1 'polypeptide(L)'
;MLHHASFNARDPQAVATVLAEMLVATAVRAPSPPFPQGAWFVCLGDDFGSLIEILPCGTVLDQKAPLGIGFDPHMRLRSGSHVLLSTPNSTETIQGIAARTGWHSELVDARLFKVLKVWVEDETLVEFLTPEIAPLYRTTFGWGGMASLNIKLRELESQMAAALAAKAASQSGRKDELADAISR
;
A
#
# COMPACT_ATOMS: atom_id res chain seq x y z
N MET A 1 -7.11 -13.78 7.70
CA MET A 1 -6.17 -13.29 8.73
C MET A 1 -4.82 -13.11 8.08
N LEU A 2 -4.13 -12.00 8.32
CA LEU A 2 -2.73 -11.79 7.92
C LEU A 2 -1.95 -11.41 9.19
N HIS A 3 -0.99 -12.22 9.60
CA HIS A 3 -0.23 -11.97 10.84
C HIS A 3 0.97 -11.07 10.61
N HIS A 4 1.66 -11.23 9.49
CA HIS A 4 2.75 -10.32 9.17
C HIS A 4 3.01 -10.26 7.68
N ALA A 5 3.64 -9.15 7.30
CA ALA A 5 4.28 -8.94 6.02
C ALA A 5 5.59 -8.20 6.27
N SER A 6 6.52 -8.32 5.33
CA SER A 6 7.79 -7.62 5.38
C SER A 6 8.00 -6.82 4.11
N PHE A 7 8.67 -5.68 4.24
CA PHE A 7 9.18 -4.92 3.11
C PHE A 7 10.45 -4.16 3.50
N ASN A 8 11.15 -3.65 2.49
CA ASN A 8 12.44 -3.01 2.68
C ASN A 8 12.32 -1.48 2.73
N ALA A 9 13.17 -0.87 3.56
CA ALA A 9 13.32 0.58 3.67
C ALA A 9 14.81 0.97 3.69
N ARG A 10 15.11 2.18 3.21
CA ARG A 10 16.46 2.77 3.26
C ARG A 10 16.83 3.13 4.70
N ASP A 11 15.87 3.67 5.44
CA ASP A 11 15.96 3.87 6.89
C ASP A 11 14.83 3.11 7.61
N PRO A 12 15.04 1.83 7.99
CA PRO A 12 14.03 1.04 8.67
C PRO A 12 13.55 1.63 9.99
N GLN A 13 14.41 2.33 10.73
CA GLN A 13 14.03 2.94 12.00
C GLN A 13 13.08 4.10 11.79
N ALA A 14 13.42 5.00 10.87
CA ALA A 14 12.60 6.16 10.56
C ALA A 14 11.24 5.71 10.00
N VAL A 15 11.24 4.77 9.05
CA VAL A 15 10.02 4.21 8.47
C VAL A 15 9.15 3.53 9.53
N ALA A 16 9.72 2.67 10.37
CA ALA A 16 8.95 2.00 11.42
C ALA A 16 8.35 3.00 12.42
N THR A 17 9.08 4.05 12.78
CA THR A 17 8.60 5.09 13.70
C THR A 17 7.41 5.86 13.12
N VAL A 18 7.49 6.26 11.85
CA VAL A 18 6.40 6.98 11.17
C VAL A 18 5.18 6.07 10.99
N LEU A 19 5.38 4.82 10.59
CA LEU A 19 4.27 3.86 10.45
C LEU A 19 3.62 3.54 11.79
N ALA A 20 4.40 3.46 12.88
CA ALA A 20 3.86 3.31 14.21
C ALA A 20 2.96 4.49 14.60
N GLU A 21 3.32 5.72 14.25
CA GLU A 21 2.46 6.90 14.43
C GLU A 21 1.17 6.79 13.59
N MET A 22 1.30 6.45 12.30
CA MET A 22 0.17 6.30 11.38
C MET A 22 -0.82 5.22 11.84
N LEU A 23 -0.34 4.16 12.48
CA LEU A 23 -1.14 2.99 12.88
C LEU A 23 -1.54 3.00 14.36
N VAL A 24 -1.05 3.95 15.16
CA VAL A 24 -1.14 3.93 16.63
C VAL A 24 -0.59 2.61 17.18
N ALA A 25 0.56 2.21 16.65
CA ALA A 25 1.25 0.97 16.90
C ALA A 25 2.58 1.22 17.65
N THR A 26 3.32 0.15 17.95
CA THR A 26 4.63 0.26 18.61
C THR A 26 5.75 -0.13 17.65
N ALA A 27 6.70 0.78 17.42
CA ALA A 27 7.94 0.48 16.71
C ALA A 27 9.00 -0.09 17.67
N VAL A 28 9.55 -1.25 17.37
CA VAL A 28 10.64 -1.86 18.15
C VAL A 28 11.73 -2.39 17.25
N ARG A 29 12.98 -2.37 17.73
CA ARG A 29 14.10 -2.99 17.01
C ARG A 29 13.91 -4.50 16.97
N ALA A 30 14.12 -5.11 15.80
CA ALA A 30 14.08 -6.56 15.66
C ALA A 30 15.27 -7.22 16.38
N PRO A 31 15.09 -8.45 16.91
CA PRO A 31 16.21 -9.23 17.44
C PRO A 31 17.16 -9.60 16.30
N SER A 32 18.45 -9.40 16.52
CA SER A 32 19.48 -9.70 15.52
C SER A 32 20.60 -10.46 16.23
N PRO A 33 20.73 -11.79 16.02
CA PRO A 33 19.95 -12.66 15.10
C PRO A 33 18.49 -12.95 15.56
N PRO A 34 17.60 -13.45 14.67
CA PRO A 34 17.84 -13.91 13.29
C PRO A 34 17.67 -12.83 12.21
N PHE A 35 17.07 -11.68 12.53
CA PHE A 35 16.84 -10.62 11.55
C PHE A 35 18.16 -9.88 11.22
N PRO A 36 18.27 -9.29 10.02
CA PRO A 36 19.43 -8.49 9.67
C PRO A 36 19.59 -7.32 10.64
N GLN A 37 20.83 -6.92 10.88
CA GLN A 37 21.13 -5.76 11.71
C GLN A 37 20.42 -4.53 11.13
N GLY A 38 19.71 -3.80 11.99
CA GLY A 38 18.97 -2.60 11.57
C GLY A 38 17.52 -2.86 11.16
N ALA A 39 17.02 -4.09 11.21
CA ALA A 39 15.59 -4.36 11.05
C ALA A 39 14.77 -3.83 12.24
N TRP A 40 13.53 -3.43 11.93
CA TRP A 40 12.54 -2.94 12.90
C TRP A 40 11.20 -3.63 12.67
N PHE A 41 10.41 -3.72 13.74
CA PHE A 41 9.03 -4.16 13.68
C PHE A 41 8.10 -3.01 13.99
N VAL A 42 6.95 -3.00 13.32
CA VAL A 42 5.78 -2.20 13.68
C VAL A 42 4.72 -3.16 14.22
N CYS A 43 4.64 -3.27 15.53
CA CYS A 43 3.74 -4.18 16.24
C CYS A 43 2.37 -3.51 16.41
N LEU A 44 1.33 -4.04 15.76
CA LEU A 44 0.02 -3.38 15.67
C LEU A 44 -0.79 -3.49 16.96
N GLY A 45 -0.55 -4.54 17.77
CA GLY A 45 -1.29 -4.77 19.01
C GLY A 45 -2.78 -5.06 18.82
N ASP A 46 -3.16 -5.54 17.62
CA ASP A 46 -4.54 -5.96 17.32
C ASP A 46 -4.85 -7.34 17.92
N ASP A 47 -6.12 -7.75 17.85
CA ASP A 47 -6.61 -9.04 18.36
C ASP A 47 -5.95 -10.27 17.69
N PHE A 48 -5.20 -10.05 16.63
CA PHE A 48 -4.57 -11.09 15.83
C PHE A 48 -3.05 -11.17 16.00
N GLY A 49 -2.48 -10.26 16.79
CA GLY A 49 -1.03 -10.18 17.01
C GLY A 49 -0.27 -9.80 15.75
N SER A 50 -0.84 -8.93 14.91
CA SER A 50 -0.27 -8.57 13.62
C SER A 50 0.96 -7.66 13.76
N LEU A 51 1.93 -7.80 12.86
CA LEU A 51 3.11 -6.92 12.79
C LEU A 51 3.58 -6.71 11.35
N ILE A 52 4.33 -5.64 11.13
CA ILE A 52 5.04 -5.42 9.86
C ILE A 52 6.55 -5.39 10.13
N GLU A 53 7.30 -6.17 9.37
CA GLU A 53 8.76 -6.19 9.44
C GLU A 53 9.34 -5.19 8.42
N ILE A 54 10.07 -4.21 8.91
CA ILE A 54 10.78 -3.23 8.09
C ILE A 54 12.25 -3.64 8.03
N LEU A 55 12.66 -4.13 6.87
CA LEU A 55 13.98 -4.69 6.64
C LEU A 55 14.90 -3.66 5.96
N PRO A 56 16.22 -3.66 6.23
CA PRO A 56 17.15 -2.85 5.45
C PRO A 56 17.09 -3.19 3.96
N CYS A 57 17.25 -2.18 3.10
CA CYS A 57 17.42 -2.39 1.66
C CYS A 57 18.53 -3.40 1.36
N GLY A 58 18.31 -4.24 0.36
CA GLY A 58 19.19 -5.34 -0.01
C GLY A 58 18.92 -6.62 0.76
N THR A 59 18.12 -6.61 1.83
CA THR A 59 17.67 -7.86 2.46
C THR A 59 16.73 -8.61 1.51
N VAL A 60 17.02 -9.88 1.23
CA VAL A 60 16.19 -10.76 0.41
C VAL A 60 15.88 -12.06 1.14
N LEU A 61 14.73 -12.67 0.85
CA LEU A 61 14.44 -14.03 1.31
C LEU A 61 15.08 -15.01 0.32
N ASP A 62 16.03 -15.80 0.81
CA ASP A 62 16.81 -16.76 0.02
C ASP A 62 16.89 -18.10 0.76
N GLN A 63 16.25 -19.12 0.18
CA GLN A 63 16.23 -20.49 0.69
C GLN A 63 17.63 -21.13 0.86
N LYS A 64 18.67 -20.58 0.21
CA LYS A 64 20.06 -21.06 0.33
C LYS A 64 20.85 -20.36 1.44
N ALA A 65 20.33 -19.26 1.97
CA ALA A 65 20.99 -18.55 3.06
C ALA A 65 20.76 -19.26 4.41
N PRO A 66 21.69 -19.18 5.37
CA PRO A 66 21.64 -19.98 6.61
C PRO A 66 20.35 -19.84 7.43
N LEU A 67 19.71 -18.68 7.39
CA LEU A 67 18.45 -18.39 8.09
C LEU A 67 17.30 -18.05 7.12
N GLY A 68 17.43 -18.39 5.85
CA GLY A 68 16.49 -17.96 4.81
C GLY A 68 16.60 -16.48 4.44
N ILE A 69 17.59 -15.75 5.00
CA ILE A 69 17.80 -14.31 4.81
C ILE A 69 19.15 -14.09 4.14
N GLY A 70 19.11 -13.58 2.90
CA GLY A 70 20.27 -13.22 2.10
C GLY A 70 20.41 -11.71 1.91
N PHE A 71 21.42 -11.32 1.11
CA PHE A 71 21.67 -9.94 0.75
C PHE A 71 21.89 -9.81 -0.77
N ASP A 72 21.17 -8.89 -1.41
CA ASP A 72 21.31 -8.51 -2.81
C ASP A 72 21.56 -6.98 -2.92
N PRO A 73 22.78 -6.53 -3.25
CA PRO A 73 23.08 -5.10 -3.42
C PRO A 73 22.40 -4.47 -4.64
N HIS A 74 21.81 -5.28 -5.53
CA HIS A 74 21.11 -4.85 -6.73
C HIS A 74 19.59 -5.01 -6.62
N MET A 75 19.08 -5.21 -5.39
CA MET A 75 17.66 -5.26 -5.11
C MET A 75 16.93 -4.04 -5.68
N ARG A 76 15.81 -4.28 -6.37
CA ARG A 76 14.89 -3.23 -6.82
C ARG A 76 13.87 -2.95 -5.72
N LEU A 77 13.70 -1.68 -5.37
CA LEU A 77 12.77 -1.27 -4.31
C LEU A 77 11.33 -1.15 -4.82
N ARG A 78 11.14 -0.73 -6.07
CA ARG A 78 9.82 -0.78 -6.73
C ARG A 78 9.38 -2.24 -6.91
N SER A 79 8.31 -2.61 -6.20
CA SER A 79 7.78 -3.96 -6.17
C SER A 79 6.33 -4.00 -6.67
N GLY A 80 5.89 -5.19 -7.12
CA GLY A 80 4.47 -5.47 -7.34
C GLY A 80 3.68 -5.74 -6.05
N SER A 81 4.38 -5.86 -4.93
CA SER A 81 3.80 -6.10 -3.61
C SER A 81 3.58 -4.80 -2.84
N HIS A 82 2.49 -4.75 -2.10
CA HIS A 82 2.14 -3.67 -1.18
C HIS A 82 1.28 -4.24 -0.05
N VAL A 83 1.05 -3.44 0.99
CA VAL A 83 0.18 -3.83 2.12
C VAL A 83 -0.94 -2.81 2.28
N LEU A 84 -2.11 -3.29 2.71
CA LEU A 84 -3.28 -2.49 3.05
C LEU A 84 -3.61 -2.72 4.53
N LEU A 85 -3.50 -1.66 5.33
CA LEU A 85 -3.58 -1.72 6.78
C LEU A 85 -4.78 -0.89 7.27
N SER A 86 -5.45 -1.36 8.32
CA SER A 86 -6.46 -0.53 8.99
C SER A 86 -5.79 0.39 10.00
N THR A 87 -6.29 1.62 10.14
CA THR A 87 -5.80 2.60 11.12
C THR A 87 -6.99 3.25 11.84
N PRO A 88 -6.86 3.59 13.13
CA PRO A 88 -7.85 4.43 13.83
C PRO A 88 -7.77 5.91 13.44
N ASN A 89 -6.70 6.35 12.76
CA ASN A 89 -6.52 7.74 12.34
C ASN A 89 -7.40 8.10 11.13
N SER A 90 -7.86 9.35 11.06
CA SER A 90 -8.59 9.86 9.89
C SER A 90 -7.68 10.00 8.67
N THR A 91 -8.30 10.18 7.51
CA THR A 91 -7.59 10.43 6.23
C THR A 91 -6.67 11.65 6.34
N GLU A 92 -7.16 12.75 6.92
CA GLU A 92 -6.41 14.00 7.06
C GLU A 92 -5.19 13.82 7.96
N THR A 93 -5.32 13.05 9.05
CA THR A 93 -4.19 12.75 9.95
C THR A 93 -3.10 11.99 9.21
N ILE A 94 -3.45 10.92 8.49
CA ILE A 94 -2.46 10.13 7.73
C ILE A 94 -1.77 10.97 6.66
N GLN A 95 -2.53 11.78 5.91
CA GLN A 95 -1.97 12.68 4.90
C GLN A 95 -1.05 13.75 5.54
N GLY A 96 -1.41 14.28 6.71
CA GLY A 96 -0.58 15.23 7.45
C GLY A 96 0.75 14.62 7.93
N ILE A 97 0.72 13.36 8.39
CA ILE A 97 1.95 12.62 8.75
C ILE A 97 2.81 12.39 7.50
N ALA A 98 2.22 11.91 6.40
CA ALA A 98 2.94 11.67 5.14
C ALA A 98 3.57 12.97 4.59
N ALA A 99 2.85 14.08 4.63
CA ALA A 99 3.37 15.37 4.18
C ALA A 99 4.58 15.84 5.01
N ARG A 100 4.57 15.61 6.33
CA ARG A 100 5.70 15.96 7.22
C ARG A 100 6.96 15.16 6.89
N THR A 101 6.82 13.94 6.39
CA THR A 101 7.95 13.09 5.98
C THR A 101 8.33 13.26 4.51
N GLY A 102 7.64 14.16 3.79
CA GLY A 102 7.82 14.36 2.35
C GLY A 102 7.29 13.20 1.50
N TRP A 103 6.52 12.28 2.06
CA TRP A 103 5.97 11.14 1.33
C TRP A 103 4.72 11.52 0.54
N HIS A 104 4.61 11.00 -0.67
CA HIS A 104 3.42 11.20 -1.48
C HIS A 104 2.23 10.41 -0.92
N SER A 105 1.08 11.06 -0.78
CA SER A 105 -0.17 10.41 -0.40
C SER A 105 -1.32 10.82 -1.31
N GLU A 106 -2.21 9.87 -1.62
CA GLU A 106 -3.34 10.07 -2.53
C GLU A 106 -4.55 9.26 -2.06
N LEU A 107 -5.72 9.90 -1.93
CA LEU A 107 -6.98 9.20 -1.73
C LEU A 107 -7.58 8.84 -3.09
N VAL A 108 -7.66 7.55 -3.40
CA VAL A 108 -8.11 7.03 -4.69
C VAL A 108 -9.46 6.34 -4.54
N ASP A 109 -10.38 6.61 -5.46
CA ASP A 109 -11.62 5.85 -5.58
C ASP A 109 -11.39 4.59 -6.44
N ALA A 110 -11.36 3.42 -5.79
CA ALA A 110 -11.26 2.12 -6.45
C ALA A 110 -12.64 1.54 -6.84
N ARG A 111 -13.69 2.38 -6.84
CA ARG A 111 -15.11 2.14 -7.14
C ARG A 111 -15.84 1.27 -6.14
N LEU A 112 -15.24 0.17 -5.69
CA LEU A 112 -15.82 -0.65 -4.63
C LEU A 112 -15.70 0.02 -3.25
N PHE A 113 -14.60 0.73 -3.05
CA PHE A 113 -14.27 1.49 -1.85
C PHE A 113 -13.18 2.51 -2.23
N LYS A 114 -12.97 3.50 -1.38
CA LYS A 114 -11.80 4.40 -1.50
C LYS A 114 -10.60 3.76 -0.84
N VAL A 115 -9.40 4.12 -1.24
CA VAL A 115 -8.17 3.68 -0.57
C VAL A 115 -7.22 4.86 -0.43
N LEU A 116 -6.64 5.04 0.77
CA LEU A 116 -5.62 6.05 0.99
C LEU A 116 -4.25 5.43 0.74
N LYS A 117 -3.58 5.86 -0.33
CA LYS A 117 -2.24 5.42 -0.70
C LYS A 117 -1.20 6.33 -0.06
N VAL A 118 -0.13 5.75 0.47
CA VAL A 118 1.09 6.44 0.91
C VAL A 118 2.30 5.74 0.32
N TRP A 119 3.16 6.50 -0.36
CA TRP A 119 4.42 6.00 -0.92
C TRP A 119 5.55 6.23 0.07
N VAL A 120 5.85 5.20 0.86
CA VAL A 120 6.92 5.21 1.84
C VAL A 120 8.26 5.29 1.10
N GLU A 121 9.01 6.36 1.40
CA GLU A 121 10.29 6.69 0.74
C GLU A 121 10.21 6.73 -0.79
N ASP A 122 9.03 7.02 -1.37
CA ASP A 122 8.75 6.99 -2.82
C ASP A 122 8.95 5.62 -3.51
N GLU A 123 9.04 4.53 -2.74
CA GLU A 123 9.37 3.20 -3.27
C GLU A 123 8.31 2.15 -2.92
N THR A 124 7.91 2.06 -1.64
CA THR A 124 6.94 1.05 -1.17
C THR A 124 5.56 1.68 -1.00
N LEU A 125 4.56 1.09 -1.64
CA LEU A 125 3.17 1.47 -1.41
C LEU A 125 2.66 0.84 -0.09
N VAL A 126 2.19 1.68 0.81
CA VAL A 126 1.39 1.29 1.98
C VAL A 126 0.03 1.97 1.85
N GLU A 127 -1.02 1.17 1.87
CA GLU A 127 -2.40 1.64 1.78
C GLU A 127 -3.06 1.60 3.16
N PHE A 128 -3.98 2.54 3.40
CA PHE A 128 -4.69 2.68 4.66
C PHE A 128 -6.21 2.61 4.47
N LEU A 129 -6.85 1.78 5.29
CA LEU A 129 -8.27 1.81 5.57
C LEU A 129 -8.49 2.63 6.86
N THR A 130 -8.85 3.90 6.69
CA THR A 130 -9.23 4.78 7.79
C THR A 130 -10.63 4.42 8.31
N PRO A 131 -11.10 4.98 9.45
CA PRO A 131 -12.43 4.69 9.99
C PRO A 131 -13.57 4.96 9.00
N GLU A 132 -13.41 5.94 8.10
CA GLU A 132 -14.40 6.27 7.07
C GLU A 132 -14.44 5.23 5.93
N ILE A 133 -13.31 4.56 5.67
CA ILE A 133 -13.11 3.67 4.53
C ILE A 133 -13.35 2.21 4.91
N ALA A 134 -12.85 1.78 6.07
CA ALA A 134 -12.82 0.39 6.50
C ALA A 134 -14.20 -0.31 6.50
N PRO A 135 -15.33 0.35 6.84
CA PRO A 135 -16.65 -0.27 6.73
C PRO A 135 -17.00 -0.70 5.30
N LEU A 136 -16.71 0.14 4.30
CA LEU A 136 -16.99 -0.17 2.88
C LEU A 136 -16.19 -1.37 2.39
N TYR A 137 -14.91 -1.43 2.79
CA TYR A 137 -14.06 -2.58 2.51
C TYR A 137 -14.67 -3.86 3.12
N ARG A 138 -15.11 -3.82 4.38
CA ARG A 138 -15.71 -4.98 5.06
C ARG A 138 -17.07 -5.39 4.48
N THR A 139 -17.88 -4.46 3.97
CA THR A 139 -19.12 -4.79 3.26
C THR A 139 -18.87 -5.59 1.98
N THR A 140 -17.71 -5.37 1.35
CA THR A 140 -17.33 -6.07 0.11
C THR A 140 -16.57 -7.36 0.39
N PHE A 141 -15.51 -7.29 1.20
CA PHE A 141 -14.56 -8.38 1.43
C PHE A 141 -14.74 -9.13 2.75
N GLY A 142 -15.65 -8.68 3.61
CA GLY A 142 -16.05 -9.42 4.81
C GLY A 142 -17.05 -10.54 4.48
N TRP A 143 -17.33 -11.40 5.47
CA TRP A 143 -18.21 -12.56 5.33
C TRP A 143 -19.55 -12.26 4.65
N GLY A 144 -20.19 -11.14 5.01
CA GLY A 144 -21.48 -10.73 4.41
C GLY A 144 -21.40 -10.38 2.92
N GLY A 145 -20.23 -10.00 2.40
CA GLY A 145 -20.02 -9.67 1.00
C GLY A 145 -19.72 -10.87 0.11
N MET A 146 -19.19 -11.97 0.69
CA MET A 146 -18.62 -13.12 -0.02
C MET A 146 -19.59 -13.77 -1.01
N ALA A 147 -20.86 -13.96 -0.62
CA ALA A 147 -21.86 -14.58 -1.48
C ALA A 147 -22.09 -13.81 -2.80
N SER A 148 -21.88 -12.49 -2.78
CA SER A 148 -22.07 -11.60 -3.93
C SER A 148 -20.75 -11.17 -4.59
N LEU A 149 -19.60 -11.56 -4.03
CA LEU A 149 -18.31 -10.95 -4.36
C LEU A 149 -17.99 -11.09 -5.84
N ASN A 150 -18.10 -12.31 -6.38
CA ASN A 150 -17.74 -12.55 -7.78
C ASN A 150 -18.60 -11.72 -8.74
N ILE A 151 -19.90 -11.58 -8.47
CA ILE A 151 -20.82 -10.77 -9.29
C ILE A 151 -20.37 -9.31 -9.27
N LYS A 152 -20.14 -8.73 -8.08
CA LYS A 152 -19.66 -7.35 -7.92
C LYS A 152 -18.34 -7.11 -8.66
N LEU A 153 -17.42 -8.08 -8.62
CA LEU A 153 -16.14 -7.97 -9.33
C LEU A 153 -16.28 -8.00 -10.86
N ARG A 154 -17.21 -8.80 -11.41
CA ARG A 154 -17.51 -8.81 -12.86
C ARG A 154 -18.20 -7.52 -13.32
N GLU A 155 -19.08 -6.97 -12.49
CA GLU A 155 -19.68 -5.66 -12.72
C GLU A 155 -18.62 -4.55 -12.73
N LEU A 156 -17.71 -4.56 -11.74
CA LEU A 156 -16.59 -3.63 -11.69
C LEU A 156 -15.73 -3.70 -12.96
N GLU A 157 -15.37 -4.91 -13.39
CA GLU A 157 -14.57 -5.13 -14.60
C GLU A 157 -15.23 -4.47 -15.83
N SER A 158 -16.54 -4.68 -16.00
CA SER A 158 -17.32 -4.10 -17.09
C SER A 158 -17.35 -2.57 -17.03
N GLN A 159 -17.59 -2.01 -15.85
CA GLN A 159 -17.57 -0.57 -15.62
C GLN A 159 -16.20 0.06 -15.90
N MET A 160 -15.12 -0.66 -15.58
CA MET A 160 -13.75 -0.21 -15.81
C MET A 160 -13.38 -0.24 -17.29
N ALA A 161 -13.74 -1.30 -18.00
CA ALA A 161 -13.56 -1.38 -19.45
C ALA A 161 -14.30 -0.22 -20.17
N ALA A 162 -15.55 0.05 -19.78
CA ALA A 162 -16.33 1.16 -20.33
C ALA A 162 -15.68 2.53 -20.05
N ALA A 163 -15.20 2.75 -18.83
CA ALA A 163 -14.54 4.01 -18.47
C ALA A 163 -13.22 4.23 -19.23
N LEU A 164 -12.44 3.17 -19.43
CA LEU A 164 -11.20 3.24 -20.23
C LEU A 164 -11.51 3.55 -21.70
N ALA A 165 -12.52 2.90 -22.28
CA ALA A 165 -12.95 3.17 -23.66
C ALA A 165 -13.41 4.62 -23.85
N ALA A 166 -14.22 5.15 -22.91
CA ALA A 166 -14.66 6.54 -22.94
C ALA A 166 -13.49 7.53 -22.84
N LYS A 167 -12.51 7.24 -21.96
CA LYS A 167 -11.30 8.06 -21.83
C LYS A 167 -10.48 8.05 -23.12
N ALA A 168 -10.29 6.89 -23.75
CA ALA A 168 -9.58 6.77 -25.03
C ALA A 168 -10.28 7.55 -26.16
N ALA A 169 -11.61 7.43 -26.27
CA ALA A 169 -12.39 8.16 -27.27
C ALA A 169 -12.29 9.68 -27.10
N SER A 170 -12.38 10.18 -25.86
CA SER A 170 -12.23 11.62 -25.58
C SER A 170 -10.83 12.16 -25.90
N GLN A 171 -9.78 11.35 -25.69
CA GLN A 171 -8.41 11.71 -26.05
C GLN A 171 -8.19 11.70 -27.57
N SER A 172 -8.86 10.82 -28.31
CA SER A 172 -8.81 10.80 -29.79
C SER A 172 -9.50 12.04 -30.37
N GLY A 173 -10.73 12.34 -29.93
CA GLY A 173 -11.47 13.51 -30.43
C GLY A 173 -10.74 14.84 -30.17
N ARG A 174 -10.07 14.96 -29.01
CA ARG A 174 -9.21 16.12 -28.70
C ARG A 174 -7.99 16.25 -29.61
N LYS A 175 -7.43 15.13 -30.10
CA LYS A 175 -6.31 15.15 -31.05
C LYS A 175 -6.80 15.57 -32.44
N ASP A 176 -7.97 15.10 -32.86
CA ASP A 176 -8.55 15.44 -34.15
C ASP A 176 -8.94 16.93 -34.22
N GLU A 177 -9.56 17.47 -33.15
CA GLU A 177 -9.86 18.91 -33.03
C GLU A 177 -8.60 19.79 -33.05
N LEU A 178 -7.51 19.34 -32.39
CA LEU A 178 -6.24 20.06 -32.38
C LEU A 178 -5.55 20.02 -33.75
N ALA A 179 -5.63 18.90 -34.47
CA ALA A 179 -5.09 18.76 -35.83
C ALA A 179 -5.86 19.65 -36.83
N ASP A 180 -7.18 19.73 -36.70
CA ASP A 180 -8.02 20.62 -37.50
C ASP A 180 -7.78 22.10 -37.20
N ALA A 181 -7.46 22.45 -35.95
CA ALA A 181 -7.15 23.82 -35.54
C ALA A 181 -5.77 24.30 -36.03
N ILE A 182 -4.80 23.40 -36.19
CA ILE A 182 -3.44 23.72 -36.68
C ILE A 182 -3.39 23.77 -38.22
N SER A 183 -4.35 23.12 -38.89
CA SER A 183 -4.43 23.05 -40.36
C SER A 183 -5.22 24.20 -41.01
N ARG A 184 -5.66 25.20 -40.22
CA ARG A 184 -6.35 26.43 -40.68
C ARG A 184 -5.47 27.65 -40.45
#